data_AF-A0A3D0Y086-F1
#
_entry.id   AF-A0A3D0Y086-F1
#
_cell.length_a   1.000
_cell.length_b   1.000
_cell.length_c   1.000
_cell.angle_alpha   90.00
_cell.angle_beta   90.00
_cell.angle_gamma   90.00
#
_symmetry.space_group_name_H-M   'P 1'
#
loop_
_entity.id
_entity.type
_entity.pdbx_description
1 polymer ?
#
loop_
_entity_poly.entity_id
_entity_poly.type
_entity_poly.pdbx_seq_one_letter_code
_entity_poly.pdbx_strand_id
1 'polypeptide(L)'
;MIITYEMAFTEVLVLLNNYLSIYELNKIPKEIIFFFEKYRDKNYIFKIDKDIPLNKQNISEKANTIIVILYRDYLTNEKQKKALKQILKLNDKKKRQDTKEIIKNYDILFKKRKSNSLNYDIIQTKGMNLIEVKKEKWYQKCLLFFKKIIRV
;
A
#
# COMPACT_ATOMS: atom_id res chain seq x y z
N MET A 1 5.16 -8.70 -5.01
CA MET A 1 6.55 -8.72 -4.52
C MET A 1 6.53 -8.18 -3.10
N ILE A 2 7.08 -8.91 -2.13
CA ILE A 2 7.19 -8.41 -0.75
C ILE A 2 8.44 -7.53 -0.72
N ILE A 3 8.28 -6.25 -0.37
CA ILE A 3 9.41 -5.32 -0.30
C ILE A 3 10.18 -5.56 1.01
N THR A 4 11.48 -5.88 0.90
CA THR A 4 12.36 -6.10 2.04
C THR A 4 12.94 -4.77 2.56
N TYR A 5 13.67 -4.81 3.68
CA TYR A 5 14.32 -3.60 4.20
C TYR A 5 15.49 -3.17 3.32
N GLU A 6 16.24 -4.12 2.77
CA GLU A 6 17.36 -3.89 1.86
C GLU A 6 16.90 -3.21 0.56
N MET A 7 15.76 -3.64 0.01
CA MET A 7 15.11 -2.96 -1.11
C MET A 7 14.70 -1.54 -0.72
N ALA A 8 14.08 -1.35 0.44
CA ALA A 8 13.68 -0.03 0.93
C ALA A 8 14.87 0.91 1.14
N PHE A 9 16.02 0.42 1.62
CA PHE A 9 17.24 1.22 1.73
C PHE A 9 17.74 1.72 0.38
N THR A 10 17.58 0.91 -0.67
CA THR A 10 17.87 1.33 -2.04
C THR A 10 16.99 2.49 -2.47
N GLU A 11 15.68 2.40 -2.23
CA GLU A 11 14.74 3.49 -2.55
C GLU A 11 15.07 4.75 -1.75
N VAL A 12 15.36 4.62 -0.45
CA VAL A 12 15.75 5.73 0.42
C VAL A 12 16.96 6.46 -0.15
N LEU A 13 18.03 5.73 -0.50
CA LEU A 13 19.24 6.35 -1.06
C LEU A 13 18.97 7.07 -2.38
N VAL A 14 18.18 6.48 -3.27
CA VAL A 14 17.79 7.12 -4.53
C VAL A 14 16.96 8.38 -4.27
N LEU A 15 16.01 8.36 -3.33
CA LEU A 15 15.21 9.53 -2.95
C LEU A 15 16.06 10.64 -2.35
N LEU A 16 16.94 10.31 -1.40
CA LEU A 16 17.83 11.28 -0.75
C LEU A 16 18.72 11.97 -1.80
N ASN A 17 19.31 11.21 -2.72
CA ASN A 17 20.19 11.75 -3.77
C ASN A 17 19.46 12.59 -4.83
N ASN A 18 18.16 12.35 -5.08
CA ASN A 18 17.41 13.07 -6.10
C ASN A 18 16.68 14.31 -5.57
N TYR A 19 16.30 14.33 -4.29
CA TYR A 19 15.42 15.37 -3.74
C TYR A 19 16.08 16.27 -2.69
N LEU A 20 17.20 15.86 -2.08
CA LEU A 20 17.89 16.69 -1.11
C LEU A 20 19.11 17.38 -1.73
N SER A 21 19.32 18.64 -1.31
CA SER A 21 20.58 19.33 -1.56
C SER A 21 21.72 18.71 -0.74
N ILE A 22 22.97 18.95 -1.16
CA ILE A 22 24.18 18.55 -0.40
C ILE A 22 24.13 19.10 1.03
N TYR A 23 23.64 20.33 1.21
CA TYR A 23 23.50 20.96 2.52
C TYR A 23 22.52 20.19 3.42
N GLU A 24 21.38 19.75 2.89
CA GLU A 24 20.41 18.95 3.63
C GLU A 24 20.92 17.54 3.93
N LEU A 25 21.57 16.89 2.97
CA LEU A 25 22.20 15.59 3.18
C LEU A 25 23.21 15.63 4.33
N ASN A 26 24.00 16.70 4.43
CA ASN A 26 24.98 16.88 5.50
C ASN A 26 24.36 17.04 6.91
N LYS A 27 23.06 17.30 7.03
CA LYS A 27 22.36 17.30 8.33
C LYS A 27 22.09 15.89 8.84
N ILE A 28 22.07 14.89 7.96
CA ILE A 28 21.87 13.49 8.33
C ILE A 28 23.24 12.90 8.74
N PRO A 29 23.35 12.23 9.91
CA PRO A 29 24.57 11.56 10.32
C PRO A 29 25.09 10.59 9.25
N LYS A 30 26.39 10.66 8.96
CA LYS A 30 27.03 9.88 7.89
C LYS A 30 26.92 8.38 8.14
N GLU A 31 26.89 7.97 9.40
CA GLU A 31 26.74 6.59 9.84
C GLU A 31 25.40 5.99 9.38
N ILE A 32 24.35 6.80 9.32
CA ILE A 32 23.02 6.40 8.85
C ILE A 32 23.04 6.17 7.34
N ILE A 33 23.63 7.10 6.58
CA ILE A 33 23.77 6.95 5.13
C ILE A 33 24.64 5.73 4.81
N PHE A 34 25.76 5.57 5.53
CA PHE A 34 26.63 4.40 5.39
C PHE A 34 25.90 3.09 5.72
N PHE A 35 25.06 3.08 6.75
CA PHE A 35 24.24 1.91 7.08
C PHE A 35 23.34 1.52 5.90
N PHE A 36 22.66 2.48 5.27
CA PHE A 36 21.84 2.19 4.09
C PHE A 36 22.68 1.70 2.91
N GLU A 37 23.81 2.33 2.61
CA GLU A 37 24.69 1.88 1.51
C GLU A 37 25.28 0.49 1.74
N LYS A 38 25.56 0.14 3.00
CA LYS A 38 26.10 -1.17 3.36
C LYS A 38 25.07 -2.29 3.21
N TYR A 39 23.83 -2.03 3.60
CA TYR A 39 22.78 -3.06 3.70
C TYR A 39 21.69 -2.96 2.61
N ARG A 40 21.81 -2.04 1.65
CA ARG A 40 20.90 -1.99 0.50
C ARG A 40 20.95 -3.26 -0.35
N ASP A 41 19.85 -3.52 -1.03
CA ASP A 41 19.82 -4.50 -2.11
C ASP A 41 20.50 -3.89 -3.35
N LYS A 42 21.58 -4.51 -3.81
CA LYS A 42 22.33 -4.03 -4.98
C LYS A 42 21.71 -4.46 -6.31
N ASN A 43 20.84 -5.48 -6.29
CA ASN A 43 20.20 -6.04 -7.47
C ASN A 43 18.82 -5.41 -7.72
N TYR A 44 18.20 -4.84 -6.68
CA TYR A 44 16.97 -4.09 -6.83
C TYR A 44 17.23 -2.71 -7.46
N ILE A 45 16.53 -2.41 -8.55
CA ILE A 45 16.65 -1.14 -9.27
C ILE A 45 15.37 -0.34 -9.05
N PHE A 46 15.50 0.73 -8.27
CA PHE A 46 14.46 1.75 -8.10
C PHE A 46 14.84 3.01 -8.88
N LYS A 47 13.89 3.56 -9.63
CA LYS A 47 14.08 4.77 -10.44
C LYS A 47 12.97 5.77 -10.14
N ILE A 48 13.33 7.05 -10.14
CA ILE A 48 12.39 8.16 -10.02
C ILE A 48 12.16 8.72 -11.41
N ASP A 49 10.89 8.97 -11.71
CA ASP A 49 10.49 9.75 -12.89
C ASP A 49 10.31 11.21 -12.48
N LYS A 50 11.12 12.12 -13.02
CA LYS A 50 11.10 13.54 -12.64
C LYS A 50 9.81 14.26 -13.09
N ASP A 51 9.08 13.69 -14.04
CA ASP A 51 7.83 14.26 -14.53
C ASP A 51 6.63 13.88 -13.64
N ILE A 52 6.82 12.95 -12.70
CA ILE A 52 5.79 12.48 -11.77
C ILE A 52 5.99 13.11 -10.39
N PRO A 53 4.93 13.67 -9.77
CA PRO A 53 5.04 14.24 -8.43
C PRO A 53 5.35 13.14 -7.40
N LEU A 54 6.09 13.50 -6.33
CA LEU A 54 6.61 12.57 -5.32
C LEU A 54 5.54 11.64 -4.73
N ASN A 55 4.33 12.16 -4.50
CA ASN A 55 3.21 11.39 -3.94
C ASN A 55 2.61 10.35 -4.90
N LYS A 56 2.95 10.39 -6.18
CA LYS A 56 2.56 9.40 -7.20
C LYS A 56 3.69 8.46 -7.59
N GLN A 57 4.90 8.67 -7.06
CA GLN A 57 6.01 7.73 -7.23
C GLN A 57 5.68 6.40 -6.54
N ASN A 58 6.12 5.29 -7.13
CA ASN A 58 5.91 3.96 -6.57
C ASN A 58 6.90 3.66 -5.43
N ILE A 59 6.88 4.49 -4.38
CA ILE A 59 7.74 4.36 -3.20
C ILE A 59 7.10 3.36 -2.25
N SER A 60 7.89 2.43 -1.74
CA SER A 60 7.42 1.46 -0.76
C SER A 60 7.01 2.10 0.57
N GLU A 61 6.05 1.50 1.26
CA GLU A 61 5.63 1.96 2.60
C GLU A 61 6.80 1.95 3.60
N LYS A 62 7.72 0.98 3.46
CA LYS A 62 8.95 0.89 4.26
C LYS A 62 9.89 2.06 4.01
N ALA A 63 10.21 2.36 2.75
CA ALA A 63 11.08 3.48 2.40
C ALA A 63 10.46 4.81 2.81
N ASN A 64 9.16 4.99 2.55
CA ASN A 64 8.42 6.19 2.95
C ASN A 64 8.48 6.41 4.47
N THR A 65 8.35 5.34 5.25
CA THR A 65 8.47 5.40 6.72
C THR A 65 9.85 5.88 7.15
N ILE A 66 10.92 5.33 6.55
CA ILE A 66 12.30 5.74 6.84
C ILE A 66 12.51 7.22 6.48
N ILE A 67 12.06 7.67 5.30
CA ILE A 67 12.17 9.07 4.86
C ILE A 67 11.45 10.01 5.82
N VAL A 68 10.24 9.69 6.27
CA VAL A 68 9.50 10.50 7.24
C VAL A 68 10.26 10.63 8.56
N ILE A 69 10.91 9.55 9.03
CA ILE A 69 11.74 9.56 10.23
C ILE A 69 12.96 10.47 10.04
N LEU A 70 13.70 10.31 8.94
CA LEU A 70 14.88 11.15 8.64
C LEU A 70 14.49 12.62 8.54
N TYR A 71 13.39 12.93 7.85
CA TYR A 71 12.91 14.29 7.70
C TYR A 71 12.55 14.91 9.06
N ARG A 72 11.82 14.16 9.89
CA ARG A 72 11.44 14.58 11.26
C ARG A 72 12.66 14.85 12.15
N ASP A 73 13.70 14.02 12.06
CA ASP A 73 14.79 14.04 13.02
C ASP A 73 15.95 14.95 12.61
N TYR A 74 16.18 15.13 11.31
CA TYR A 74 17.36 15.85 10.80
C TYR A 74 17.05 17.06 9.92
N LEU A 75 15.88 17.11 9.29
CA LEU A 75 15.57 18.12 8.27
C LEU A 75 14.53 19.15 8.71
N THR A 76 13.88 18.95 9.86
CA THR A 76 12.83 19.85 10.37
C THR A 76 13.25 20.61 11.62
N ASN A 77 12.73 21.83 11.76
CA ASN A 77 12.75 22.57 13.02
C ASN A 77 11.57 22.19 13.93
N GLU A 78 11.57 22.64 15.18
CA GLU A 78 10.53 22.28 16.16
C GLU A 78 9.10 22.62 15.74
N LYS A 79 8.88 23.75 15.05
CA LYS A 79 7.56 24.13 14.54
C LYS A 79 7.09 23.14 13.46
N GLN A 80 7.96 22.82 12.50
CA GLN A 80 7.69 21.85 11.44
C GLN A 80 7.48 20.44 12.01
N LYS A 81 8.31 20.03 12.98
CA LYS A 81 8.22 18.75 13.67
C LYS A 81 6.87 18.59 14.38
N LYS A 82 6.38 19.65 15.04
CA LYS A 82 5.05 19.67 15.67
C LYS A 82 3.93 19.53 14.63
N ALA A 83 4.01 20.25 13.51
CA ALA A 83 3.04 20.13 12.42
C ALA A 83 3.03 18.72 11.80
N LEU A 84 4.21 18.15 11.53
CA LEU A 84 4.36 16.79 11.01
C LEU A 84 3.73 15.75 11.97
N LYS A 85 3.99 15.85 13.28
CA LYS A 85 3.37 14.97 14.28
C LYS A 85 1.84 15.05 14.26
N GLN A 86 1.27 16.24 14.05
CA GLN A 86 -0.19 16.40 13.95
C GLN A 86 -0.74 15.73 12.69
N ILE A 87 -0.08 15.91 11.54
CA ILE A 87 -0.46 15.26 10.27
C ILE A 87 -0.43 13.74 10.42
N LEU A 88 0.64 13.18 10.98
CA LEU A 88 0.77 11.74 11.20
C LEU A 88 -0.34 11.21 12.11
N LYS A 89 -0.65 11.92 13.20
CA LYS A 89 -1.74 11.54 14.12
C LYS A 89 -3.11 11.54 13.43
N LEU A 90 -3.37 12.51 12.55
CA LEU A 90 -4.62 12.58 11.78
C LEU A 90 -4.71 11.43 10.77
N ASN A 91 -3.62 11.12 10.06
CA ASN A 91 -3.54 10.01 9.12
C ASN A 91 -3.78 8.67 9.83
N ASP A 92 -3.19 8.44 11.00
CA ASP A 92 -3.41 7.24 11.81
C ASP A 92 -4.85 7.12 12.30
N LYS A 93 -5.49 8.25 12.64
CA LYS A 93 -6.90 8.27 13.02
C LYS A 93 -7.79 7.88 11.84
N LYS A 94 -7.53 8.46 10.66
CA LYS A 94 -8.25 8.16 9.43
C LYS A 94 -8.12 6.69 9.03
N LYS A 95 -6.89 6.16 8.98
CA LYS A 95 -6.62 4.74 8.67
C LYS A 95 -7.38 3.81 9.62
N ARG A 96 -7.43 4.12 10.92
CA ARG A 96 -8.22 3.36 11.91
C ARG A 96 -9.72 3.46 11.67
N GLN A 97 -10.24 4.60 11.25
CA GLN A 97 -11.66 4.76 10.91
C GLN A 97 -12.02 3.96 9.66
N ASP A 98 -11.24 4.09 8.59
CA ASP A 98 -11.42 3.35 7.35
C ASP A 98 -11.43 1.83 7.61
N THR A 99 -10.49 1.33 8.42
CA THR A 99 -10.47 -0.08 8.83
C THR A 99 -11.73 -0.49 9.61
N LYS A 100 -12.22 0.35 10.53
CA LYS A 100 -13.45 0.07 11.28
C LYS A 100 -14.67 0.02 10.37
N GLU A 101 -14.75 0.90 9.37
CA GLU A 101 -15.85 0.91 8.40
C GLU A 101 -15.82 -0.33 7.51
N ILE A 102 -14.64 -0.75 7.05
CA ILE A 102 -14.48 -1.99 6.29
C ILE A 102 -14.94 -3.20 7.11
N ILE A 103 -14.51 -3.31 8.37
CA ILE A 103 -14.91 -4.41 9.27
C ILE A 103 -16.42 -4.39 9.49
N LYS A 104 -17.00 -3.22 9.79
CA LYS A 104 -18.45 -3.08 9.98
C LYS A 104 -19.24 -3.50 8.73
N ASN A 105 -18.79 -3.08 7.55
CA ASN A 105 -19.42 -3.45 6.28
C ASN A 105 -19.31 -4.95 6.03
N TYR A 106 -18.14 -5.55 6.30
CA TYR A 106 -17.97 -6.99 6.22
C TYR A 106 -18.89 -7.75 7.18
N ASP A 107 -19.01 -7.31 8.43
CA ASP A 107 -19.90 -7.90 9.43
C ASP A 107 -21.37 -7.85 8.98
N ILE A 108 -21.81 -6.73 8.38
CA ILE A 108 -23.15 -6.60 7.81
C ILE A 108 -23.36 -7.61 6.68
N LEU A 109 -22.39 -7.73 5.75
CA LEU A 109 -22.45 -8.69 4.64
C LEU A 109 -22.46 -10.14 5.13
N PHE A 110 -21.69 -10.46 6.17
CA PHE A 110 -21.62 -11.78 6.77
C PHE A 110 -22.90 -12.14 7.53
N LYS A 111 -23.46 -11.21 8.30
CA LYS A 111 -24.75 -11.40 9.02
C LYS A 111 -25.92 -11.56 8.06
N LYS A 112 -25.96 -10.82 6.95
CA LYS A 112 -26.97 -10.98 5.89
C LYS A 112 -26.92 -12.36 5.21
N ARG A 113 -25.75 -13.00 5.15
CA ARG A 113 -25.62 -14.38 4.67
C ARG A 113 -26.17 -15.40 5.67
N LYS A 114 -25.99 -15.18 6.97
CA LYS A 114 -26.58 -16.05 8.02
C LYS A 114 -28.09 -15.93 8.13
N SER A 115 -28.69 -14.76 7.92
CA SER A 115 -30.16 -14.62 7.94
C SER A 115 -30.84 -15.32 6.76
N ASN A 116 -30.15 -15.45 5.62
CA ASN A 116 -30.66 -16.15 4.45
C ASN A 116 -30.40 -17.68 4.48
N SER A 117 -29.72 -18.21 5.51
CA SER A 117 -29.36 -19.64 5.61
C SER A 117 -30.24 -20.44 6.58
N LEU A 118 -31.43 -19.94 6.94
CA LEU A 118 -32.41 -20.65 7.79
C LEU A 118 -33.44 -21.46 7.00
N ASN A 119 -33.16 -21.78 5.73
CA ASN A 119 -33.92 -22.76 4.95
C ASN A 119 -32.93 -23.66 4.23
N TYR A 120 -32.44 -24.70 4.91
CA TYR A 120 -32.02 -25.94 4.24
C TYR A 120 -31.99 -27.07 5.27
N ASP A 121 -32.97 -27.96 5.15
CA ASP A 121 -33.02 -29.21 5.87
C ASP A 121 -31.75 -30.04 5.64
N ILE A 122 -31.30 -30.65 6.72
CA ILE A 122 -30.23 -31.64 6.77
C ILE A 122 -30.78 -32.95 6.19
N ILE A 123 -30.06 -33.60 5.24
CA ILE A 123 -29.74 -35.04 5.26
C ILE A 123 -28.78 -35.39 4.09
N GLN A 124 -27.53 -35.64 4.50
CA GLN A 124 -26.58 -36.69 4.09
C GLN A 124 -26.20 -36.93 2.61
N THR A 125 -24.99 -36.47 2.28
CA THR A 125 -23.86 -37.27 1.78
C THR A 125 -24.18 -38.54 0.96
N LYS A 126 -24.27 -38.39 -0.36
CA LYS A 126 -23.74 -39.40 -1.30
C LYS A 126 -23.43 -38.77 -2.66
N GLY A 127 -22.14 -38.72 -3.00
CA GLY A 127 -21.62 -38.57 -4.35
C GLY A 127 -21.85 -37.22 -5.05
N MET A 128 -21.00 -36.23 -4.79
CA MET A 128 -20.83 -35.11 -5.72
C MET A 128 -19.50 -35.25 -6.45
N ASN A 129 -19.57 -35.77 -7.66
CA ASN A 129 -18.53 -35.58 -8.68
C ASN A 129 -18.17 -34.10 -8.75
N LEU A 130 -16.88 -33.80 -8.83
CA LEU A 130 -16.39 -32.44 -9.09
C LEU A 130 -16.94 -31.99 -10.44
N ILE A 131 -17.99 -31.16 -10.42
CA ILE A 131 -18.45 -30.49 -11.63
C ILE A 131 -17.36 -29.47 -11.97
N GLU A 132 -16.68 -29.68 -13.09
CA GLU A 132 -15.74 -28.73 -13.65
C GLU A 132 -16.51 -27.46 -14.04
N VAL A 133 -16.58 -26.50 -13.13
CA VAL A 133 -17.13 -25.18 -13.44
C VAL A 133 -16.10 -24.49 -14.32
N LYS A 134 -16.31 -24.54 -15.64
CA LYS A 134 -15.62 -23.65 -16.59
C LYS A 134 -15.75 -22.23 -16.07
N LYS A 135 -14.68 -21.70 -15.50
CA LYS A 135 -14.61 -20.31 -15.03
C LYS A 135 -14.77 -19.41 -16.24
N GLU A 136 -15.98 -18.90 -16.44
CA GLU A 136 -16.17 -17.79 -17.35
C GLU A 136 -15.29 -16.63 -16.89
N LYS A 137 -14.41 -16.22 -17.79
CA LYS A 137 -13.38 -15.24 -17.50
C LYS A 137 -14.07 -13.88 -17.38
N TRP A 138 -13.66 -13.08 -16.39
CA TRP A 138 -14.28 -11.80 -16.04
C TRP A 138 -14.49 -10.85 -17.22
N TYR A 139 -13.62 -10.91 -18.25
CA TYR A 139 -13.73 -10.11 -19.47
C TYR A 139 -14.92 -10.49 -20.37
N GLN A 140 -15.47 -11.71 -20.27
CA GLN A 140 -16.68 -12.10 -20.99
C GLN A 140 -17.92 -11.35 -20.47
N LYS A 141 -17.93 -11.00 -19.18
CA LYS A 141 -18.98 -10.15 -18.58
C LYS A 141 -18.86 -8.70 -19.01
N CYS A 142 -17.64 -8.19 -19.17
CA CYS A 142 -17.40 -6.83 -19.66
C CYS A 142 -17.90 -6.65 -21.10
N LEU A 143 -17.70 -7.63 -21.98
CA LEU A 143 -18.17 -7.58 -23.37
C LEU A 143 -19.69 -7.48 -23.51
N LEU A 144 -20.46 -8.17 -22.65
CA LEU A 144 -21.92 -8.08 -22.65
C LEU A 144 -22.43 -6.70 -22.21
N PHE A 145 -21.71 -6.04 -21.29
CA PHE A 145 -22.03 -4.70 -20.83
C PHE A 145 -21.84 -3.67 -21.96
N PHE A 146 -20.74 -3.73 -22.71
CA PHE A 146 -20.51 -2.84 -23.86
C PHE A 146 -21.45 -3.10 -25.05
N LYS A 147 -21.82 -4.37 -25.31
CA LYS A 147 -22.83 -4.70 -26.33
C LYS A 147 -24.22 -4.12 -26.03
N LYS A 148 -24.55 -3.89 -24.76
CA LYS A 148 -25.82 -3.25 -24.36
C LYS A 148 -25.79 -1.73 -24.55
N ILE A 149 -24.59 -1.12 -24.55
CA ILE A 149 -24.37 0.32 -24.71
C ILE A 149 -24.28 0.72 -26.19
N ILE A 150 -23.77 -0.16 -27.07
CA ILE A 150 -23.64 0.09 -28.52
C ILE A 150 -24.87 -0.42 -29.29
N ARG A 151 -26.01 -0.63 -28.61
CA ARG A 151 -27.28 -0.86 -29.31
C ARG A 151 -27.86 0.51 -29.73
N VAL A 152 -27.32 1.03 -30.83
CA VAL A 152 -28.09 1.81 -31.82
C VAL A 152 -28.80 0.81 -32.72
#